data_AF-R6HXF6-F1
#
_entry.id   AF-R6HXF6-F1
#
_cell.length_a   1.000
_cell.length_b   1.000
_cell.length_c   1.000
_cell.angle_alpha   90.00
_cell.angle_beta   90.00
_cell.angle_gamma   90.00
#
_symmetry.space_group_name_H-M   'P 1'
#
loop_
_entity.id
_entity.type
_entity.pdbx_description
1 polymer ?
#
loop_
_entity_poly.entity_id
_entity_poly.type
_entity_poly.pdbx_seq_one_letter_code
_entity_poly.pdbx_strand_id
1 'polypeptide(L)'
;MYKLAAVEDGEGHIIPKIKISENVGKITNPHFKKLYRFYGNDTGKAIADYLCLHDETVDDSKDLEIFDPEATWKTKTVYNFTAKELQVPIFRQGQLVYRKPTLEEIRAYCQQQVDTLWDEVKRFDNPHTYYVDLSRKLWTIKNDMLRQKR
;
A
#
# COMPACT_ATOMS: atom_id res chain seq x y z
N MET A 1 0.17 6.89 14.68
CA MET A 1 -1.21 6.56 15.10
C MET A 1 -1.40 5.05 14.95
N TYR A 2 -1.90 4.34 15.95
CA TYR A 2 -2.24 2.91 15.86
C TYR A 2 -3.76 2.75 15.81
N LYS A 3 -4.29 1.91 14.91
CA LYS A 3 -5.74 1.67 14.73
C LYS A 3 -6.02 0.21 14.44
N LEU A 4 -7.09 -0.30 15.04
CA LEU A 4 -7.65 -1.60 14.70
C LEU A 4 -8.24 -1.55 13.29
N ALA A 5 -7.74 -2.40 12.39
CA ALA A 5 -8.20 -2.46 11.00
C ALA A 5 -9.06 -3.71 10.71
N ALA A 6 -8.85 -4.80 11.45
CA ALA A 6 -9.65 -6.01 11.37
C ALA A 6 -9.56 -6.80 12.67
N VAL A 7 -10.49 -7.73 12.88
CA VAL A 7 -10.43 -8.77 13.91
C VAL A 7 -10.64 -10.12 13.23
N GLU A 8 -10.01 -11.15 13.75
CA GLU A 8 -10.28 -12.53 13.33
C GLU A 8 -11.35 -13.12 14.28
N ASP A 9 -12.32 -13.83 13.73
CA ASP A 9 -13.34 -14.53 14.54
C ASP A 9 -12.91 -15.96 14.91
N GLY A 10 -13.77 -16.68 15.64
CA GLY A 10 -13.48 -18.04 16.10
C GLY A 10 -13.41 -19.08 14.98
N GLU A 11 -13.84 -18.74 13.76
CA GLU A 11 -13.81 -19.61 12.57
C GLU A 11 -12.61 -19.26 11.66
N GLY A 12 -11.83 -18.24 12.02
CA GLY A 12 -10.67 -17.77 11.25
C GLY A 12 -11.01 -16.73 10.18
N HIS A 13 -12.23 -16.20 10.16
CA HIS A 13 -12.60 -15.16 9.20
C HIS A 13 -12.09 -13.78 9.64
N ILE A 14 -11.52 -13.05 8.68
CA ILE A 14 -11.06 -11.68 8.90
C ILE A 14 -12.24 -10.71 8.74
N ILE A 15 -12.68 -10.11 9.84
CA ILE A 15 -13.76 -9.13 9.89
C ILE A 15 -13.18 -7.70 9.84
N PRO A 16 -13.41 -6.92 8.78
CA PRO A 16 -12.90 -5.56 8.67
C PRO A 16 -13.51 -4.61 9.72
N LYS A 17 -12.71 -3.65 10.20
CA LYS A 17 -13.11 -2.57 11.10
C LYS A 17 -12.76 -1.22 10.49
N ILE A 18 -13.70 -0.28 10.58
CA ILE A 18 -13.55 1.08 10.06
C ILE A 18 -13.87 2.09 11.16
N LYS A 19 -13.03 3.12 11.29
CA LYS A 19 -13.31 4.31 12.09
C LYS A 19 -13.74 5.43 11.15
N ILE A 20 -14.97 5.88 11.30
CA ILE A 20 -15.55 6.99 10.54
C ILE A 20 -15.21 8.31 11.26
N SER A 21 -15.07 9.38 10.48
CA SER A 21 -14.78 10.72 10.96
C SER A 21 -15.50 11.72 10.06
N GLU A 22 -15.86 12.89 10.58
CA GLU A 22 -16.43 13.98 9.77
C GLU A 22 -15.45 14.43 8.66
N ASN A 23 -14.15 14.45 8.96
CA ASN A 23 -13.12 14.65 7.96
C ASN A 23 -12.86 13.36 7.19
N VAL A 24 -13.18 13.36 5.89
CA VAL A 24 -13.02 12.22 4.97
C VAL A 24 -11.60 11.65 4.98
N GLY A 25 -10.57 12.51 5.00
CA GLY A 25 -9.16 12.08 5.07
C GLY A 25 -8.77 11.41 6.39
N LYS A 26 -9.62 11.46 7.42
CA LYS A 26 -9.44 10.78 8.71
C LYS A 26 -10.22 9.47 8.83
N ILE A 27 -10.87 9.02 7.75
CA ILE A 27 -11.51 7.71 7.67
C ILE A 27 -10.45 6.65 7.40
N THR A 28 -10.38 5.63 8.25
CA THR A 28 -9.35 4.57 8.14
C THR A 28 -9.65 3.62 6.97
N ASN A 29 -8.61 3.13 6.28
CA ASN A 29 -8.74 2.00 5.36
C ASN A 29 -8.91 0.70 6.17
N PRO A 30 -10.03 -0.03 6.03
CA PRO A 30 -10.33 -1.20 6.86
C PRO A 30 -9.52 -2.44 6.43
N HIS A 31 -9.81 -3.59 7.04
CA HIS A 31 -9.30 -4.92 6.69
C HIS A 31 -7.83 -5.20 7.06
N PHE A 32 -7.46 -6.48 7.07
CA PHE A 32 -6.08 -6.94 7.07
C PHE A 32 -5.48 -6.78 5.67
N LYS A 33 -4.32 -6.12 5.58
CA LYS A 33 -3.80 -5.54 4.33
C LYS A 33 -2.31 -5.83 4.17
N LYS A 34 -1.83 -5.68 2.94
CA LYS A 34 -0.41 -5.57 2.61
C LYS A 34 -0.19 -4.52 1.52
N LEU A 35 1.06 -4.11 1.35
CA LEU A 35 1.43 -3.00 0.46
C LEU A 35 2.46 -3.47 -0.55
N TYR A 36 2.17 -3.23 -1.83
CA TYR A 36 3.12 -3.37 -2.92
C TYR A 36 3.65 -2.02 -3.35
N ARG A 37 4.91 -1.99 -3.79
CA ARG A 37 5.45 -0.90 -4.61
C ARG A 37 5.70 -1.41 -6.01
N PHE A 38 5.20 -0.69 -7.00
CA PHE A 38 5.45 -0.99 -8.40
C PHE A 38 6.70 -0.27 -8.85
N TYR A 39 7.64 -1.00 -9.44
CA TYR A 39 8.83 -0.46 -10.08
C TYR A 39 8.75 -0.70 -11.58
N GLY A 40 8.97 0.33 -12.41
CA GLY A 40 9.06 0.14 -13.85
C GLY A 40 10.30 -0.66 -14.19
N ASN A 41 10.17 -1.76 -14.94
CA ASN A 41 11.31 -2.62 -15.29
C ASN A 41 12.28 -1.93 -16.26
N ASP A 42 11.78 -0.95 -17.01
CA ASP A 42 12.51 -0.11 -17.95
C ASP A 42 13.36 0.96 -17.26
N THR A 43 12.85 1.53 -16.17
CA THR A 43 13.43 2.71 -15.50
C THR A 43 14.05 2.39 -14.14
N GLY A 44 13.64 1.29 -13.51
CA GLY A 44 13.92 0.98 -12.11
C GLY A 44 13.23 1.95 -11.13
N LYS A 45 12.36 2.84 -11.61
CA LYS A 45 11.73 3.89 -10.80
C LYS A 45 10.43 3.43 -10.19
N ALA A 46 10.14 3.89 -8.97
CA ALA A 46 8.89 3.64 -8.28
C ALA A 46 7.74 4.38 -8.98
N ILE A 47 6.68 3.66 -9.32
CA ILE A 47 5.52 4.16 -10.06
C ILE A 47 4.40 4.56 -9.11
N ALA A 48 4.04 3.64 -8.21
CA ALA A 48 2.93 3.79 -7.26
C ALA A 48 3.08 2.78 -6.12
N ASP A 49 2.46 3.08 -4.98
CA ASP A 49 2.21 2.10 -3.93
C ASP A 49 0.75 1.64 -4.03
N TYR A 50 0.54 0.33 -3.95
CA TYR A 50 -0.74 -0.33 -4.16
C TYR A 50 -1.13 -1.14 -2.92
N LEU A 51 -2.13 -0.64 -2.20
CA LEU A 51 -2.58 -1.21 -0.93
C LEU A 51 -3.69 -2.25 -1.19
N CYS A 52 -3.38 -3.50 -0.87
CA CYS A 52 -4.27 -4.64 -1.08
C CYS A 52 -4.73 -5.25 0.24
N LEU A 53 -5.72 -6.14 0.17
CA LEU A 53 -5.94 -7.12 1.22
C LEU A 53 -4.74 -8.07 1.33
N HIS A 54 -4.55 -8.66 2.50
CA HIS A 54 -3.39 -9.52 2.75
C HIS A 54 -3.37 -10.79 1.86
N ASP A 55 -4.54 -11.31 1.49
CA ASP A 55 -4.73 -12.49 0.64
C ASP A 55 -4.62 -12.21 -0.86
N GLU A 56 -4.67 -10.94 -1.29
CA GLU A 56 -4.55 -10.57 -2.70
C GLU A 56 -3.12 -10.71 -3.19
N THR A 57 -2.89 -11.16 -4.42
CA THR A 57 -1.56 -11.14 -5.04
C THR A 57 -1.62 -10.29 -6.29
N VAL A 58 -0.59 -9.48 -6.51
CA VAL A 58 -0.44 -8.71 -7.75
C VAL A 58 0.26 -9.59 -8.77
N ASP A 59 -0.40 -9.82 -9.91
CA ASP A 59 0.20 -10.46 -11.09
C ASP A 59 0.89 -9.39 -11.93
N ASP A 60 2.19 -9.23 -11.75
CA ASP A 60 3.01 -8.24 -12.46
C ASP A 60 3.47 -8.72 -13.85
N SER A 61 3.00 -9.89 -14.31
CA SER A 61 3.18 -10.34 -15.70
C SER A 61 2.20 -9.69 -16.67
N LYS A 62 1.20 -8.95 -16.16
CA LYS A 62 0.14 -8.31 -16.94
C LYS A 62 0.02 -6.84 -16.61
N ASP A 63 -0.53 -6.09 -17.55
CA ASP A 63 -0.92 -4.71 -17.33
C ASP A 63 -1.98 -4.62 -16.21
N LEU A 64 -1.83 -3.64 -15.34
CA LEU A 64 -2.71 -3.40 -14.20
C LEU A 64 -3.22 -1.96 -14.23
N GLU A 65 -4.54 -1.79 -14.23
CA GLU A 65 -5.16 -0.48 -14.02
C GLU A 65 -5.18 -0.14 -12.53
N ILE A 66 -4.57 1.00 -12.17
CA ILE A 66 -4.71 1.65 -10.87
C ILE A 66 -5.57 2.91 -11.01
N PHE A 67 -6.14 3.38 -9.89
CA PHE A 67 -7.04 4.51 -9.87
C PHE A 67 -6.97 5.27 -8.55
N ASP A 68 -7.16 6.58 -8.62
CA ASP A 68 -7.25 7.44 -7.45
C ASP A 68 -8.47 7.05 -6.57
N PRO A 69 -8.28 6.76 -5.27
CA PRO A 69 -9.36 6.25 -4.43
C PRO A 69 -10.46 7.28 -4.13
N GLU A 70 -10.21 8.57 -4.33
CA GLU A 70 -11.18 9.66 -4.16
C GLU A 70 -11.75 10.10 -5.52
N ALA A 71 -10.89 10.30 -6.52
CA ALA A 71 -11.24 10.72 -7.87
C ALA A 71 -11.18 9.54 -8.84
N THR A 72 -12.06 8.56 -8.68
CA THR A 72 -11.98 7.24 -9.34
C THR A 72 -11.98 7.23 -10.87
N TRP A 73 -12.31 8.35 -11.52
CA TRP A 73 -12.18 8.52 -12.97
C TRP A 73 -10.74 8.77 -13.42
N LYS A 74 -9.83 9.14 -12.50
CA LYS A 74 -8.40 9.25 -12.75
C LYS A 74 -7.79 7.86 -12.64
N THR A 75 -7.63 7.23 -13.79
CA THR A 75 -7.01 5.91 -13.90
C THR A 75 -5.65 5.99 -14.58
N LYS A 76 -4.82 4.98 -14.35
CA LYS A 76 -3.54 4.79 -15.02
C LYS A 76 -3.31 3.31 -15.23
N THR A 77 -2.93 2.93 -16.44
CA THR A 77 -2.42 1.58 -16.71
C THR A 77 -0.95 1.51 -16.41
N VAL A 78 -0.56 0.61 -15.51
CA VAL A 78 0.82 0.25 -15.20
C VAL A 78 1.16 -1.01 -15.99
N TYR A 79 2.23 -0.96 -16.77
CA TYR A 79 2.71 -2.04 -17.62
C TYR A 79 4.20 -2.25 -17.40
N ASN A 80 4.71 -3.44 -17.75
CA ASN A 80 6.13 -3.80 -17.64
C ASN A 80 6.76 -3.38 -16.29
N PHE A 81 6.18 -3.88 -15.20
CA PHE A 81 6.59 -3.50 -13.84
C PHE A 81 6.93 -4.74 -13.01
N THR A 82 7.55 -4.52 -11.87
CA THR A 82 7.73 -5.50 -10.80
C THR A 82 6.94 -5.04 -9.58
N ALA A 83 6.12 -5.92 -9.01
CA ALA A 83 5.39 -5.66 -7.77
C ALA A 83 6.15 -6.18 -6.56
N LYS A 84 6.76 -5.29 -5.78
CA LYS A 84 7.51 -5.66 -4.57
C LYS A 84 6.66 -5.47 -3.32
N GLU A 85 6.42 -6.54 -2.57
CA GLU A 85 5.82 -6.44 -1.24
C GLU A 85 6.77 -5.70 -0.28
N LEU A 86 6.27 -4.65 0.37
CA LEU A 86 7.08 -3.80 1.25
C LEU A 86 7.10 -4.27 2.70
N GLN A 87 6.05 -4.97 3.13
CA GLN A 87 5.97 -5.49 4.49
C GLN A 87 6.75 -6.80 4.60
N VAL A 88 7.66 -6.88 5.55
CA VAL A 88 8.44 -8.09 5.83
C VAL A 88 8.22 -8.54 7.27
N PRO A 89 8.15 -9.85 7.54
CA PRO A 89 7.96 -10.35 8.89
C PRO A 89 9.19 -10.03 9.75
N ILE A 90 8.99 -9.24 10.81
CA ILE A 90 10.05 -8.95 11.79
C ILE A 90 10.03 -9.96 12.94
N PHE A 91 8.84 -10.23 13.46
CA PHE A 91 8.60 -11.21 14.52
C PHE A 91 7.56 -12.23 14.08
N ARG A 92 7.75 -13.50 14.46
CA ARG A 92 6.74 -14.57 14.36
C ARG A 92 6.61 -15.23 15.71
N GLN A 93 5.39 -15.29 16.25
CA GLN A 93 5.10 -15.90 17.55
C GLN A 93 6.04 -15.41 18.68
N GLY A 94 6.32 -14.10 18.71
CA GLY A 94 7.20 -13.49 19.71
C GLY A 94 8.71 -13.67 19.46
N GLN A 95 9.12 -14.42 18.44
CA GLN A 95 10.52 -14.64 18.10
C GLN A 95 10.97 -13.71 16.97
N LEU A 96 12.14 -13.09 17.12
CA LEU A 96 12.77 -12.28 16.07
C LEU A 96 13.23 -13.19 14.93
N VAL A 97 12.60 -13.05 13.76
CA VAL A 97 12.95 -13.82 12.55
C VAL A 97 13.71 -12.97 11.52
N TYR A 98 13.83 -11.66 11.77
CA TYR A 98 14.49 -10.72 10.87
C TYR A 98 15.94 -10.44 11.29
N ARG A 99 16.85 -10.47 10.31
CA ARG A 99 18.24 -10.04 10.49
C ARG A 99 18.28 -8.52 10.63
N LYS A 100 18.68 -8.02 11.80
CA LYS A 100 18.89 -6.59 12.01
C LYS A 100 20.04 -6.10 11.13
N PRO A 101 19.80 -5.15 10.20
CA PRO A 101 20.86 -4.57 9.40
C PRO A 101 21.75 -3.65 10.25
N THR A 102 22.98 -3.48 9.80
CA THR A 102 23.94 -2.47 10.30
C THR A 102 23.50 -1.06 9.91
N LEU A 103 24.09 -0.05 10.54
CA LEU A 103 23.80 1.35 10.22
C LEU A 103 24.19 1.69 8.77
N GLU A 104 25.31 1.14 8.30
CA GLU A 104 25.82 1.30 6.95
C GLU A 104 24.87 0.68 5.92
N GLU A 105 24.36 -0.52 6.19
CA GLU A 105 23.35 -1.18 5.34
C GLU A 105 22.04 -0.37 5.30
N ILE A 106 21.58 0.18 6.44
CA ILE A 106 20.39 1.04 6.50
C ILE A 106 20.59 2.31 5.66
N ARG A 107 21.76 2.96 5.79
CA ARG A 107 22.09 4.17 5.02
C ARG A 107 22.13 3.87 3.52
N ALA A 108 22.80 2.81 3.12
CA ALA A 108 22.89 2.39 1.73
C ALA A 108 21.50 2.06 1.16
N TYR A 109 20.67 1.32 1.92
CA TYR A 109 19.30 1.02 1.53
C TYR A 109 18.47 2.28 1.34
N CYS A 110 18.53 3.23 2.29
CA CYS A 110 17.81 4.50 2.19
C CYS A 110 18.19 5.27 0.92
N GLN A 111 19.49 5.42 0.65
CA GLN A 111 19.97 6.09 -0.55
C GLN A 111 19.45 5.41 -1.82
N GLN A 112 19.59 4.07 -1.92
CA GLN A 112 19.07 3.30 -3.04
C GLN A 112 17.56 3.48 -3.23
N GLN A 113 16.78 3.49 -2.15
CA GLN A 113 15.32 3.69 -2.24
C GLN A 113 14.97 5.11 -2.67
N VAL A 114 15.65 6.14 -2.18
CA VAL A 114 15.45 7.53 -2.63
C VAL A 114 15.81 7.67 -4.11
N ASP A 115 16.86 7.00 -4.57
CA ASP A 115 17.28 7.01 -5.97
C ASP A 115 16.26 6.35 -6.90
N THR A 116 15.39 5.46 -6.39
CA THR A 116 14.27 4.89 -7.17
C THR A 116 13.10 5.87 -7.34
N LEU A 117 13.06 6.98 -6.62
CA LEU A 117 12.00 7.98 -6.79
C LEU A 117 12.27 8.90 -7.99
N TRP A 118 11.17 9.36 -8.60
CA TRP A 118 11.18 10.39 -9.62
C TRP A 118 11.58 11.76 -9.04
N ASP A 119 12.29 12.58 -9.80
CA ASP A 119 12.76 13.89 -9.33
C ASP A 119 11.60 14.81 -8.98
N GLU A 120 10.47 14.66 -9.69
CA GLU A 120 9.23 15.38 -9.47
C GLU A 120 8.61 15.11 -8.09
N VAL A 121 8.78 13.89 -7.57
CA VAL A 121 8.31 13.50 -6.23
C VAL A 121 9.28 14.01 -5.15
N LYS A 122 10.56 14.21 -5.49
CA LYS A 122 11.62 14.65 -4.56
C LYS A 122 11.74 16.18 -4.41
N ARG A 123 11.02 16.98 -5.20
CA ARG A 123 11.11 18.44 -5.13
C ARG A 123 10.69 18.97 -3.75
N PHE A 124 11.37 20.00 -3.26
CA PHE A 124 10.97 20.68 -2.02
C PHE A 124 9.73 21.57 -2.22
N ASP A 125 9.65 22.23 -3.38
CA ASP A 125 8.54 23.11 -3.74
C ASP A 125 7.58 22.41 -4.68
N ASN A 126 6.31 22.34 -4.29
CA ASN A 126 5.21 21.73 -5.05
C ASN A 126 5.57 20.35 -5.64
N PRO A 127 5.94 19.35 -4.79
CA PRO A 127 6.23 18.00 -5.27
C PRO A 127 5.01 17.38 -5.94
N HIS A 128 5.26 16.55 -6.93
CA HIS A 128 4.23 15.68 -7.50
C HIS A 128 3.77 14.68 -6.44
N THR A 129 2.46 14.56 -6.25
CA THR A 129 1.89 13.60 -5.31
C THR A 129 2.19 12.18 -5.78
N TYR A 130 2.93 11.44 -4.95
CA TYR A 130 3.17 10.02 -5.20
C TYR A 130 1.87 9.23 -5.05
N TYR A 131 1.59 8.33 -6.00
CA TYR A 131 0.36 7.57 -6.02
C TYR A 131 0.34 6.50 -4.92
N VAL A 132 -0.71 6.51 -4.11
CA VAL A 132 -0.99 5.50 -3.08
C VAL A 132 -2.43 5.05 -3.24
N ASP A 133 -2.61 4.02 -4.06
CA ASP A 133 -3.92 3.59 -4.54
C ASP A 133 -4.38 2.32 -3.81
N LEU A 134 -5.68 2.08 -3.83
CA LEU A 134 -6.29 0.90 -3.21
C LEU A 134 -6.56 -0.16 -4.26
N SER A 135 -6.43 -1.43 -3.90
CA SER A 135 -7.01 -2.50 -4.71
C SER A 135 -8.50 -2.30 -4.86
N ARG A 136 -9.06 -2.72 -6.00
CA ARG A 136 -10.50 -2.60 -6.24
C ARG A 136 -11.30 -3.33 -5.16
N LYS A 137 -10.82 -4.49 -4.68
CA LYS A 137 -11.42 -5.26 -3.57
C LYS A 137 -11.43 -4.45 -2.27
N LEU A 138 -10.29 -3.87 -1.87
CA LEU A 138 -10.19 -3.06 -0.66
C LEU A 138 -11.03 -1.77 -0.74
N TRP A 139 -11.01 -1.10 -1.90
CA TRP A 139 -11.81 0.10 -2.14
C TRP A 139 -13.31 -0.21 -2.04
N THR A 140 -13.77 -1.30 -2.64
CA THR A 140 -15.18 -1.73 -2.55
C THR A 140 -15.58 -2.00 -1.11
N ILE A 141 -14.80 -2.79 -0.36
CA ILE A 141 -15.06 -3.06 1.06
C ILE A 141 -15.18 -1.77 1.87
N LYS A 142 -14.25 -0.83 1.68
CA LYS A 142 -14.29 0.47 2.36
C LYS A 142 -15.59 1.22 2.06
N ASN A 143 -15.97 1.32 0.79
CA ASN A 143 -17.16 2.06 0.39
C ASN A 143 -18.46 1.39 0.82
N ASP A 144 -18.54 0.06 0.79
CA ASP A 144 -19.70 -0.68 1.26
C ASP A 144 -19.89 -0.50 2.77
N MET A 145 -18.81 -0.56 3.56
CA MET A 145 -18.88 -0.27 4.99
C MET A 145 -19.33 1.17 5.30
N LEU A 146 -18.92 2.14 4.47
CA LEU A 146 -19.37 3.53 4.61
C LEU A 146 -20.86 3.69 4.26
N ARG A 147 -21.35 2.96 3.25
CA ARG A 147 -22.77 2.96 2.86
C ARG A 147 -23.66 2.29 3.90
N GLN A 148 -23.23 1.19 4.50
CA GLN A 148 -23.99 0.46 5.54
C GLN A 148 -24.08 1.21 6.88
N LYS A 149 -23.22 2.20 7.09
CA LYS A 149 -23.18 3.03 8.31
C LYS A 149 -23.87 4.38 8.14
N ARG A 150 -24.45 4.65 6.97
CA ARG A 150 -25.44 5.70 6.78
C ARG A 150 -26.79 5.21 7.29
#